data_AF-A0A564ZA46-F1
#
_entry.id   AF-A0A564ZA46-F1
#
_cell.length_a   1.000
_cell.length_b   1.000
_cell.length_c   1.000
_cell.angle_alpha   90.00
_cell.angle_beta   90.00
_cell.angle_gamma   90.00
#
_symmetry.space_group_name_H-M   'P 1'
#
loop_
_entity.id
_entity.type
_entity.pdbx_description
1 polymer ?
#
loop_
_entity_poly.entity_id
_entity_poly.type
_entity_poly.pdbx_seq_one_letter_code
_entity_poly.pdbx_strand_id
1 'polypeptide(L)'
;MPSSSILPRSQISEGAERLAELKNQNGDTVANVFNAKCSEVETEVKLRGRGCWRVVAFQNNLVFIGGWESECNHLPSRVDPMDPLTGRVLPLPDLIDARKRPVCVATENEIFVFTDFRLNAPAVYSREVYESASGSWSPLPLMIEKRKWYAIVNIPDSGILVMGGVGRKGVALHSTELLTCWSGDGGIGRGGGEARSVNCVPSLQ
;
A
#
# COMPACT_ATOMS: atom_id res chain seq x y z
N MET A 1 32.47 -40.77 11.09
CA MET A 1 31.27 -39.94 11.19
C MET A 1 31.71 -38.49 11.08
N PRO A 2 31.28 -37.70 10.07
CA PRO A 2 31.67 -36.31 10.01
C PRO A 2 30.75 -35.50 10.92
N SER A 3 31.36 -34.85 11.90
CA SER A 3 30.76 -33.85 12.78
C SER A 3 30.31 -32.64 11.95
N SER A 4 28.98 -32.45 11.84
CA SER A 4 28.38 -31.27 11.22
C SER A 4 28.65 -30.04 12.08
N SER A 5 29.61 -29.24 11.66
CA SER A 5 29.82 -27.88 12.14
C SER A 5 28.61 -27.03 11.73
N ILE A 6 27.74 -26.74 12.70
CA ILE A 6 26.70 -25.73 12.58
C ILE A 6 27.42 -24.38 12.47
N LEU A 7 27.43 -23.79 11.28
CA LEU A 7 27.87 -22.40 11.12
C LEU A 7 26.94 -21.51 11.94
N PRO A 8 27.47 -20.56 12.74
CA PRO A 8 26.63 -19.66 13.50
C PRO A 8 25.82 -18.79 12.53
N ARG A 9 24.50 -18.74 12.75
CA ARG A 9 23.60 -17.74 12.15
C ARG A 9 24.30 -16.39 12.23
N SER A 10 24.72 -15.85 11.09
CA SER A 10 25.22 -14.50 10.99
C SER A 10 24.17 -13.59 11.62
N GLN A 11 24.66 -12.68 12.45
CA GLN A 11 23.87 -11.66 13.13
C GLN A 11 22.96 -10.98 12.10
N ILE A 12 21.68 -11.32 12.15
CA ILE A 12 20.64 -10.52 11.51
C ILE A 12 20.66 -9.23 12.30
N SER A 13 21.29 -8.19 11.77
CA SER A 13 21.28 -6.88 12.41
C SER A 13 19.82 -6.41 12.42
N GLU A 14 19.17 -6.52 13.58
CA GLU A 14 17.90 -5.89 13.86
C GLU A 14 18.09 -4.38 13.57
N GLY A 15 17.53 -3.91 12.46
CA GLY A 15 17.56 -2.49 12.07
C GLY A 15 18.21 -2.13 10.74
N ALA A 16 18.68 -3.09 9.93
CA ALA A 16 19.14 -2.77 8.57
C ALA A 16 17.97 -2.70 7.58
N GLU A 17 17.82 -1.55 6.90
CA GLU A 17 16.94 -1.42 5.74
C GLU A 17 17.36 -2.41 4.66
N ARG A 18 16.37 -2.98 3.96
CA ARG A 18 16.59 -3.96 2.89
C ARG A 18 15.85 -3.54 1.65
N LEU A 19 16.48 -3.78 0.50
CA LEU A 19 15.87 -3.58 -0.80
C LEU A 19 15.11 -4.84 -1.21
N ALA A 20 13.86 -4.67 -1.66
CA ALA A 20 13.10 -5.72 -2.32
C ALA A 20 12.81 -5.30 -3.77
N GLU A 21 13.26 -6.10 -4.73
CA GLU A 21 12.95 -5.92 -6.15
C GLU A 21 11.81 -6.85 -6.56
N LEU A 22 10.82 -6.32 -7.28
CA LEU A 22 9.64 -7.04 -7.70
C LEU A 22 9.62 -7.17 -9.22
N LYS A 23 9.48 -8.40 -9.71
CA LYS A 23 9.39 -8.70 -11.14
C LYS A 23 8.13 -9.50 -11.43
N ASN A 24 7.43 -9.13 -12.50
CA ASN A 24 6.38 -9.97 -13.06
C ASN A 24 7.02 -10.96 -14.04
N GLN A 25 6.81 -12.25 -13.82
CA GLN A 25 7.24 -13.34 -14.69
C GLN A 25 6.03 -14.21 -15.03
N ASN A 26 5.46 -14.02 -16.22
CA ASN A 26 4.32 -14.80 -16.74
C ASN A 26 3.11 -14.84 -15.79
N GLY A 27 2.77 -13.69 -15.16
CA GLY A 27 1.64 -13.58 -14.23
C GLY A 27 1.97 -13.95 -12.77
N ASP A 28 3.20 -14.40 -12.50
CA ASP A 28 3.72 -14.60 -11.16
C ASP A 28 4.52 -13.38 -10.71
N THR A 29 4.30 -12.92 -9.47
CA THR A 29 5.15 -11.89 -8.86
C THR A 29 6.34 -12.57 -8.17
N VAL A 30 7.56 -12.23 -8.59
CA VAL A 30 8.81 -12.65 -7.94
C VAL A 30 9.37 -11.48 -7.14
N ALA A 31 9.53 -11.67 -5.84
CA ALA A 31 10.13 -10.71 -4.93
C ALA A 31 11.54 -11.18 -4.54
N ASN A 32 12.55 -10.40 -4.93
CA ASN A 32 13.95 -10.62 -4.58
C ASN A 32 14.32 -9.67 -3.44
N VAL A 33 14.55 -10.20 -2.25
CA VAL A 33 15.00 -9.45 -1.08
C VAL A 33 16.51 -9.53 -1.02
N PHE A 34 17.16 -8.38 -1.08
CA PHE A 34 18.62 -8.25 -1.03
C PHE A 34 19.12 -8.14 0.41
N ASN A 35 20.39 -8.47 0.60
CA ASN A 35 21.10 -8.18 1.85
C ASN A 35 21.14 -6.66 2.13
N ALA A 36 21.54 -6.30 3.35
CA ALA A 36 21.68 -4.89 3.78
C ALA A 36 22.65 -4.06 2.93
N LYS A 37 23.51 -4.70 2.13
CA LYS A 37 24.46 -4.05 1.22
C LYS A 37 23.95 -3.97 -0.23
N CYS A 38 22.73 -4.45 -0.49
CA CYS A 38 22.13 -4.58 -1.82
C CYS A 38 23.01 -5.33 -2.84
N SER A 39 23.92 -6.21 -2.39
CA SER A 39 24.91 -6.86 -3.26
C SER A 39 24.48 -8.25 -3.73
N GLU A 40 23.71 -8.95 -2.91
CA GLU A 40 23.29 -10.33 -3.15
C GLU A 40 21.83 -10.51 -2.73
N VAL A 41 21.11 -11.38 -3.45
CA VAL A 41 19.74 -11.77 -3.10
C VAL A 41 19.81 -12.80 -1.97
N GLU A 42 19.26 -12.46 -0.81
CA GLU A 42 19.17 -13.37 0.34
C GLU A 42 17.94 -14.26 0.26
N THR A 43 16.83 -13.72 -0.27
CA THR A 43 15.55 -14.43 -0.30
C THR A 43 14.83 -14.13 -1.60
N GLU A 44 14.50 -15.18 -2.35
CA GLU A 44 13.62 -15.11 -3.51
C GLU A 44 12.28 -15.73 -3.14
N VAL A 45 11.19 -14.97 -3.32
CA VAL A 45 9.83 -15.44 -3.08
C VAL A 45 9.02 -15.33 -4.35
N LYS A 46 8.43 -16.44 -4.78
CA LYS A 46 7.60 -16.50 -5.99
C LYS A 46 6.12 -16.67 -5.63
N LEU A 47 5.35 -15.61 -5.81
CA LEU A 47 3.90 -15.58 -5.64
C LEU A 47 3.23 -16.06 -6.94
N ARG A 48 3.03 -17.38 -7.03
CA ARG A 48 2.44 -18.02 -8.22
C ARG A 48 0.97 -17.63 -8.43
N GLY A 49 0.60 -17.24 -9.64
CA GLY A 49 -0.74 -16.82 -10.04
C GLY A 49 -1.21 -15.50 -9.40
N ARG A 50 -0.29 -14.76 -8.75
CA ARG A 50 -0.59 -13.48 -8.08
C ARG A 50 0.14 -12.36 -8.83
N GLY A 51 -0.53 -11.79 -9.83
CA GLY A 51 -0.07 -10.56 -10.47
C GLY A 51 -0.41 -9.37 -9.58
N CYS A 52 0.54 -8.91 -8.78
CA CYS A 52 0.32 -7.79 -7.87
C CYS A 52 0.67 -6.48 -8.60
N TRP A 53 -0.19 -5.47 -8.49
CA TRP A 53 0.04 -4.17 -9.14
C TRP A 53 0.77 -3.18 -8.23
N ARG A 54 0.63 -3.34 -6.92
CA ARG A 54 1.29 -2.52 -5.92
C ARG A 54 1.80 -3.36 -4.78
N VAL A 55 2.91 -2.92 -4.21
CA VAL A 55 3.50 -3.47 -2.98
C VAL A 55 3.87 -2.31 -2.08
N VAL A 56 3.56 -2.43 -0.79
CA VAL A 56 3.96 -1.46 0.24
C VAL A 56 4.62 -2.20 1.39
N ALA A 57 5.59 -1.55 2.06
CA ALA A 57 6.10 -2.07 3.31
C ALA A 57 5.16 -1.67 4.45
N PHE A 58 4.81 -2.61 5.31
CA PHE A 58 3.97 -2.39 6.49
C PHE A 58 4.34 -3.36 7.60
N GLN A 59 4.69 -2.86 8.78
CA GLN A 59 5.02 -3.67 9.96
C GLN A 59 6.00 -4.83 9.64
N ASN A 60 7.11 -4.51 8.97
CA ASN A 60 8.14 -5.45 8.51
C ASN A 60 7.69 -6.49 7.47
N ASN A 61 6.47 -6.36 6.94
CA ASN A 61 5.95 -7.19 5.88
C ASN A 61 5.89 -6.42 4.56
N LEU A 62 6.01 -7.13 3.44
CA LEU A 62 5.66 -6.64 2.12
C LEU A 62 4.19 -6.96 1.88
N VAL A 63 3.36 -5.93 1.79
CA VAL A 63 1.93 -6.05 1.53
C VAL A 63 1.67 -5.93 0.05
N PHE A 64 1.22 -7.03 -0.54
CA PHE A 64 0.86 -7.11 -1.93
C PHE A 64 -0.61 -6.73 -2.08
N ILE A 65 -0.85 -5.67 -2.84
CA ILE A 65 -2.18 -5.11 -3.06
C ILE A 65 -2.48 -5.16 -4.55
N GLY A 66 -3.48 -5.96 -4.91
CA GLY A 66 -4.19 -5.87 -6.18
C GLY A 66 -4.21 -7.13 -7.04
N GLY A 67 -4.76 -6.96 -8.25
CA GLY A 67 -4.66 -7.86 -9.39
C GLY A 67 -5.67 -7.56 -10.53
N TRP A 68 -5.18 -7.20 -11.72
CA TRP A 68 -5.79 -7.57 -13.02
C TRP A 68 -4.75 -7.48 -14.14
N GLU A 69 -4.24 -8.63 -14.55
CA GLU A 69 -3.93 -8.89 -15.95
C GLU A 69 -4.78 -10.11 -16.33
N SER A 70 -5.20 -10.20 -17.59
CA SER A 70 -6.25 -11.09 -18.13
C SER A 70 -6.08 -12.59 -17.82
N GLU A 71 -4.99 -12.99 -17.17
CA GLU A 71 -4.57 -14.35 -16.89
C GLU A 71 -4.44 -14.67 -15.38
N CYS A 72 -4.65 -13.71 -14.48
CA CYS A 72 -4.58 -13.95 -13.03
C CYS A 72 -5.96 -14.31 -12.46
N ASN A 73 -6.11 -15.51 -11.90
CA ASN A 73 -7.31 -15.96 -11.16
C ASN A 73 -7.50 -15.27 -9.79
N HIS A 74 -6.80 -14.17 -9.52
CA HIS A 74 -6.78 -13.53 -8.21
C HIS A 74 -7.90 -12.50 -8.08
N LEU A 75 -8.58 -12.50 -6.94
CA LEU A 75 -9.62 -11.52 -6.66
C LEU A 75 -8.97 -10.15 -6.44
N PRO A 76 -9.42 -9.07 -7.09
CA PRO A 76 -8.84 -7.74 -6.95
C PRO A 76 -8.93 -7.19 -5.51
N SER A 77 -9.65 -7.88 -4.62
CA SER A 77 -9.90 -7.53 -3.22
C SER A 77 -8.84 -8.02 -2.25
N ARG A 78 -8.02 -8.99 -2.64
CA ARG A 78 -7.10 -9.62 -1.70
C ARG A 78 -5.93 -8.71 -1.36
N VAL A 79 -5.59 -8.73 -0.08
CA VAL A 79 -4.42 -8.06 0.48
C VAL A 79 -3.58 -9.14 1.16
N ASP A 80 -2.44 -9.41 0.56
CA ASP A 80 -1.56 -10.50 0.97
C ASP A 80 -0.28 -9.89 1.56
N PRO A 81 -0.17 -9.68 2.89
CA PRO A 81 1.10 -9.38 3.51
C PRO A 81 1.97 -10.62 3.51
N MET A 82 3.25 -10.40 3.25
CA MET A 82 4.28 -11.41 3.19
C MET A 82 5.42 -10.99 4.09
N ASP A 83 5.83 -11.90 4.96
CA ASP A 83 7.08 -11.76 5.70
C ASP A 83 8.25 -11.96 4.71
N PRO A 84 9.08 -10.93 4.46
CA PRO A 84 10.18 -11.00 3.50
C PRO A 84 11.31 -11.93 3.94
N LEU A 85 11.41 -12.26 5.23
CA LEU A 85 12.45 -13.14 5.77
C LEU A 85 12.07 -14.62 5.67
N THR A 86 10.77 -14.92 5.81
CA THR A 86 10.28 -16.30 5.81
C THR A 86 9.52 -16.68 4.54
N GLY A 87 9.16 -15.69 3.71
CA GLY A 87 8.31 -15.87 2.53
C GLY A 87 6.88 -16.30 2.86
N ARG A 88 6.48 -16.25 4.14
CA ARG A 88 5.14 -16.65 4.58
C ARG A 88 4.14 -15.56 4.25
N VAL A 89 3.01 -15.96 3.67
CA VAL A 89 1.88 -15.07 3.35
C VAL A 89 0.77 -15.30 4.37
N LEU A 90 0.33 -14.25 5.05
CA LEU A 90 -0.76 -14.27 6.03
C LEU A 90 -1.87 -13.31 5.59
N PRO A 91 -2.89 -13.75 4.85
CA PRO A 91 -3.85 -12.85 4.22
C PRO A 91 -4.52 -11.89 5.23
N LEU A 92 -4.58 -10.61 4.88
CA LEU A 92 -5.42 -9.61 5.56
C LEU A 92 -6.87 -9.74 5.07
N PRO A 93 -7.83 -9.11 5.77
CA PRO A 93 -9.18 -8.98 5.25
C PRO A 93 -9.18 -8.37 3.85
N ASP A 94 -10.12 -8.83 3.03
CA ASP A 94 -10.32 -8.32 1.68
C ASP A 94 -10.79 -6.85 1.71
N LEU A 95 -10.38 -6.07 0.72
CA LEU A 95 -10.90 -4.73 0.46
C LEU A 95 -12.43 -4.77 0.30
N ILE A 96 -13.12 -3.80 0.91
CA ILE A 96 -14.57 -3.61 0.88
C ILE A 96 -15.05 -3.40 -0.56
N ASP A 97 -14.35 -2.55 -1.34
CA ASP A 97 -14.70 -2.26 -2.72
C ASP A 97 -13.45 -2.27 -3.61
N ALA A 98 -12.98 -3.50 -3.80
CA ALA A 98 -11.86 -3.85 -4.64
C ALA A 98 -12.04 -3.48 -6.11
N ARG A 99 -11.13 -2.66 -6.64
CA ARG A 99 -11.15 -2.21 -8.04
C ARG A 99 -9.76 -2.19 -8.66
N LYS A 100 -9.72 -1.92 -9.96
CA LYS A 100 -8.50 -1.91 -10.76
C LYS A 100 -7.58 -0.75 -10.35
N ARG A 101 -6.29 -0.92 -10.63
CA ARG A 101 -5.23 0.10 -10.44
C ARG A 101 -5.24 0.75 -9.04
N PRO A 102 -5.03 -0.05 -7.98
CA PRO A 102 -4.84 0.53 -6.67
C PRO A 102 -3.62 1.45 -6.68
N VAL A 103 -3.72 2.54 -5.94
CA VAL A 103 -2.60 3.35 -5.47
C VAL A 103 -2.65 3.26 -3.95
N CYS A 104 -1.55 2.90 -3.31
CA CYS A 104 -1.53 2.65 -1.89
C CYS A 104 -0.29 3.24 -1.22
N VAL A 105 -0.46 3.62 0.05
CA VAL A 105 0.60 4.13 0.90
C VAL A 105 0.37 3.61 2.30
N ALA A 106 1.44 3.26 2.98
CA ALA A 106 1.40 2.75 4.34
C ALA A 106 2.04 3.76 5.31
N THR A 107 1.49 3.82 6.51
CA THR A 107 2.08 4.44 7.70
C THR A 107 2.54 3.34 8.65
N GLU A 108 2.91 3.68 9.88
CA GLU A 108 3.30 2.68 10.89
C GLU A 108 2.15 1.71 11.22
N ASN A 109 0.91 2.21 11.21
CA ASN A 109 -0.27 1.47 11.70
C ASN A 109 -1.41 1.38 10.69
N GLU A 110 -1.34 2.11 9.59
CA GLU A 110 -2.42 2.19 8.63
C GLU A 110 -1.95 1.90 7.20
N ILE A 111 -2.83 1.28 6.40
CA ILE A 111 -2.63 1.15 4.95
C ILE A 111 -3.76 1.87 4.25
N PHE A 112 -3.43 2.92 3.51
CA PHE A 112 -4.37 3.67 2.70
C PHE A 112 -4.37 3.09 1.29
N VAL A 113 -5.54 2.71 0.80
CA VAL A 113 -5.74 2.18 -0.55
C VAL A 113 -6.77 3.03 -1.26
N PHE A 114 -6.38 3.56 -2.41
CA PHE A 114 -7.23 4.32 -3.31
C PHE A 114 -7.34 3.55 -4.62
N THR A 115 -8.55 3.28 -5.06
CA THR A 115 -8.77 2.57 -6.33
C THR A 115 -9.52 3.46 -7.29
N ASP A 116 -9.20 3.32 -8.58
CA ASP A 116 -9.91 4.01 -9.63
C ASP A 116 -10.66 3.00 -10.53
N PHE A 117 -11.85 3.42 -10.94
CA PHE A 117 -12.49 2.96 -12.17
C PHE A 117 -13.29 1.64 -12.16
N ARG A 118 -14.54 1.75 -12.65
CA ARG A 118 -15.27 0.70 -13.37
C ARG A 118 -15.54 1.23 -14.79
N LEU A 119 -15.14 0.47 -15.82
CA LEU A 119 -15.52 0.76 -17.21
C LEU A 119 -17.05 0.57 -17.26
N ASN A 120 -17.80 1.61 -17.67
CA ASN A 120 -19.26 1.60 -17.86
C ASN A 120 -20.19 1.73 -16.63
N ALA A 121 -19.72 2.23 -15.49
CA ALA A 121 -20.58 2.61 -14.36
C ALA A 121 -20.31 4.08 -13.95
N PRO A 122 -21.25 4.79 -13.29
CA PRO A 122 -20.94 6.08 -12.69
C PRO A 122 -19.70 5.91 -11.79
N ALA A 123 -18.63 6.66 -12.06
CA ALA A 123 -17.32 6.44 -11.45
C ALA A 123 -17.39 6.42 -9.92
N VAL A 124 -17.41 5.20 -9.35
CA VAL A 124 -17.26 4.91 -7.93
C VAL A 124 -15.76 4.83 -7.65
N TYR A 125 -15.29 5.72 -6.80
CA TYR A 125 -13.92 5.74 -6.29
C TYR A 125 -13.97 5.05 -4.94
N SER A 126 -13.30 3.92 -4.79
CA SER A 126 -13.12 3.33 -3.47
C SER A 126 -11.87 3.93 -2.84
N ARG A 127 -11.97 4.23 -1.56
CA ARG A 127 -10.89 4.73 -0.74
C ARG A 127 -11.08 4.09 0.63
N GLU A 128 -10.09 3.34 1.04
CA GLU A 128 -10.19 2.48 2.19
C GLU A 128 -8.91 2.63 3.00
N VAL A 129 -9.05 2.61 4.32
CA VAL A 129 -7.93 2.56 5.25
C VAL A 129 -8.04 1.26 6.04
N TYR A 130 -6.96 0.50 6.08
CA TYR A 130 -6.80 -0.60 7.02
C TYR A 130 -6.14 -0.05 8.27
N GLU A 131 -6.75 -0.27 9.42
CA GLU A 131 -6.16 0.07 10.71
C GLU A 131 -5.69 -1.22 11.40
N SER A 132 -4.40 -1.31 11.74
CA SER A 132 -3.85 -2.52 12.40
C SER A 132 -4.48 -2.80 13.77
N ALA A 133 -4.86 -1.75 14.51
CA ALA A 133 -5.44 -1.87 15.83
C ALA A 133 -6.81 -2.58 15.83
N SER A 134 -7.65 -2.30 14.82
CA SER A 134 -8.94 -2.95 14.63
C SER A 134 -8.85 -4.20 13.74
N GLY A 135 -7.76 -4.33 12.98
CA GLY A 135 -7.58 -5.37 11.99
C GLY A 135 -8.63 -5.32 10.87
N SER A 136 -9.20 -4.14 10.59
CA SER A 136 -10.34 -3.99 9.69
C SER A 136 -10.17 -2.83 8.72
N TRP A 137 -10.87 -2.92 7.56
CA TRP A 137 -10.95 -1.85 6.59
C TRP A 137 -12.10 -0.90 6.91
N SER A 138 -11.88 0.40 6.75
CA SER A 138 -12.88 1.46 6.89
C SER A 138 -12.89 2.37 5.66
N PRO A 139 -14.06 2.87 5.22
CA PRO A 139 -14.14 3.79 4.09
C PRO A 139 -13.60 5.17 4.46
N LEU A 140 -12.84 5.77 3.55
CA LEU A 140 -12.31 7.13 3.71
C LEU A 140 -13.25 8.21 3.13
N PRO A 141 -13.24 9.43 3.70
CA PRO A 141 -13.97 10.58 3.19
C PRO A 141 -13.78 10.83 1.69
N LEU A 142 -14.76 11.46 1.05
CA LEU A 142 -14.71 11.79 -0.37
C LEU A 142 -13.61 12.80 -0.69
N MET A 143 -12.77 12.49 -1.68
CA MET A 143 -11.93 13.50 -2.34
C MET A 143 -12.84 14.60 -2.89
N ILE A 144 -12.41 15.84 -2.72
CA ILE A 144 -13.10 17.03 -3.18
C ILE A 144 -13.14 17.04 -4.69
N GLU A 145 -12.04 16.64 -5.34
CA GLU A 145 -11.97 16.47 -6.78
C GLU A 145 -11.67 15.03 -7.17
N LYS A 146 -12.58 14.46 -7.95
CA LYS A 146 -12.43 13.12 -8.50
C LYS A 146 -11.31 13.10 -9.55
N ARG A 147 -10.28 12.31 -9.28
CA ARG A 147 -9.05 12.21 -10.07
C ARG A 147 -8.65 10.76 -10.33
N LYS A 148 -7.97 10.49 -11.44
CA LYS A 148 -7.30 9.21 -11.79
C LYS A 148 -5.83 9.47 -12.15
N TRP A 149 -4.99 8.44 -12.14
CA TRP A 149 -3.54 8.59 -12.45
C TRP A 149 -2.84 9.66 -11.59
N TYR A 150 -3.23 9.77 -10.33
CA TYR A 150 -2.65 10.69 -9.35
C TYR A 150 -1.52 10.00 -8.58
N ALA A 151 -0.67 10.81 -7.96
CA ALA A 151 0.32 10.34 -6.99
C ALA A 151 -0.23 10.52 -5.57
N ILE A 152 0.12 9.61 -4.66
CA ILE A 152 -0.13 9.76 -3.23
C ILE A 152 1.18 9.63 -2.46
N VAL A 153 1.32 10.44 -1.41
CA VAL A 153 2.50 10.45 -0.54
C VAL A 153 2.03 10.58 0.90
N ASN A 154 2.58 9.76 1.78
CA ASN A 154 2.41 9.95 3.22
C ASN A 154 3.37 11.07 3.66
N ILE A 155 2.83 12.07 4.34
CA ILE A 155 3.59 13.08 5.05
C ILE A 155 3.48 12.72 6.54
N PRO A 156 4.57 12.24 7.16
CA PRO A 156 4.59 11.93 8.58
C PRO A 156 3.99 13.07 9.41
N ASP A 157 3.18 12.72 10.41
CA ASP A 157 2.50 13.63 11.33
C ASP A 157 1.46 14.59 10.69
N SER A 158 1.30 14.58 9.36
CA SER A 158 0.40 15.50 8.65
C SER A 158 -0.73 14.80 7.91
N GLY A 159 -0.49 13.59 7.39
CA GLY A 159 -1.48 12.78 6.68
C GLY A 159 -1.08 12.47 5.24
N ILE A 160 -2.07 12.16 4.39
CA ILE A 160 -1.82 11.68 3.01
C ILE A 160 -2.06 12.81 1.99
N LEU A 161 -1.02 13.15 1.25
CA LEU A 161 -1.07 14.11 0.15
C LEU A 161 -1.41 13.41 -1.16
N VAL A 162 -2.46 13.87 -1.84
CA VAL A 162 -2.89 13.39 -3.15
C VAL A 162 -2.63 14.47 -4.19
N MET A 163 -1.77 14.20 -5.17
CA MET A 163 -1.28 15.21 -6.12
C MET A 163 -1.68 14.90 -7.56
N GLY A 164 -2.19 15.93 -8.23
CA GLY A 164 -2.39 15.96 -9.68
C GLY A 164 -3.32 14.85 -10.21
N GLY A 165 -2.96 14.30 -11.37
CA GLY A 165 -3.76 13.31 -12.08
C GLY A 165 -4.75 13.95 -13.07
N VAL A 166 -5.80 13.20 -13.41
CA VAL A 166 -6.75 13.55 -14.47
C VAL A 166 -8.17 13.52 -13.93
N GLY A 167 -8.90 14.62 -14.11
CA GLY A 167 -10.28 14.77 -13.64
C GLY A 167 -11.33 14.05 -14.51
N ARG A 168 -12.62 14.20 -14.17
CA ARG A 168 -13.76 13.55 -14.85
C ARG A 168 -13.85 13.80 -16.37
N LYS A 169 -13.26 14.87 -16.88
CA LYS A 169 -13.30 15.26 -18.31
C LYS A 169 -12.00 15.00 -19.06
N GLY A 170 -11.06 14.25 -18.47
CA GLY A 170 -9.74 14.05 -19.08
C GLY A 170 -8.80 15.26 -18.91
N VAL A 171 -9.21 16.29 -18.17
CA VAL A 171 -8.40 17.47 -17.90
C VAL A 171 -7.34 17.15 -16.85
N ALA A 172 -6.09 17.53 -17.13
CA ALA A 172 -5.00 17.43 -16.17
C ALA A 172 -5.26 18.35 -14.98
N LEU A 173 -5.07 17.82 -13.78
CA LEU A 173 -5.26 18.56 -12.55
C LEU A 173 -3.91 19.07 -12.04
N HIS A 174 -3.88 20.35 -11.69
CA HIS A 174 -2.80 20.96 -10.93
C HIS A 174 -3.13 21.04 -9.43
N SER A 175 -4.32 20.57 -9.04
CA SER A 175 -4.80 20.58 -7.68
C SER A 175 -4.16 19.47 -6.85
N THR A 176 -3.98 19.76 -5.57
CA THR A 176 -3.51 18.82 -4.55
C THR A 176 -4.51 18.79 -3.41
N GLU A 177 -4.75 17.62 -2.84
CA GLU A 177 -5.65 17.40 -1.71
C GLU A 177 -4.88 16.76 -0.56
N LEU A 178 -5.08 17.26 0.66
CA LEU A 178 -4.49 16.69 1.86
C LEU A 178 -5.59 15.99 2.67
N LEU A 179 -5.41 14.68 2.88
CA LEU A 179 -6.23 13.89 3.77
C LEU A 179 -5.57 13.88 5.16
N THR A 180 -6.14 14.62 6.10
CA THR A 180 -5.66 14.70 7.48
C THR A 180 -6.39 13.66 8.34
N CYS A 181 -5.67 12.72 8.93
CA CYS A 181 -6.17 11.90 10.03
C CYS A 181 -5.71 12.55 11.34
N TRP A 182 -6.61 13.27 12.02
CA TRP A 182 -6.32 13.74 13.37
C TRP A 182 -6.48 12.58 14.33
N SER A 183 -5.36 11.95 14.69
CA SER A 183 -5.25 11.32 16.01
C SER A 183 -5.23 12.47 17.02
N GLY A 184 -6.28 12.57 17.83
CA GLY A 184 -6.67 13.81 18.50
C GLY A 184 -5.58 14.47 19.34
N ASP A 185 -5.46 15.79 19.19
CA ASP A 185 -5.54 16.72 20.32
C ASP A 185 -5.93 18.11 19.80
N GLY A 186 -6.76 18.82 20.56
CA GLY A 186 -7.28 20.13 20.17
C GLY A 186 -6.16 21.17 20.12
N GLY A 187 -5.87 21.73 18.95
CA GLY A 187 -4.84 22.75 18.82
C GLY A 187 -4.89 23.54 17.52
N ILE A 188 -5.19 24.83 17.65
CA ILE A 188 -5.31 25.89 16.64
C ILE A 188 -4.04 26.03 15.77
N GLY A 189 -4.17 26.24 14.45
CA GLY A 189 -3.05 26.76 13.65
C GLY A 189 -3.26 26.89 12.15
N ARG A 190 -3.48 28.12 11.68
CA ARG A 190 -3.59 28.56 10.28
C ARG A 190 -2.33 28.28 9.44
N GLY A 191 -2.51 27.94 8.16
CA GLY A 191 -1.47 28.03 7.13
C GLY A 191 -2.09 28.18 5.74
N GLY A 192 -1.96 29.37 5.15
CA GLY A 192 -2.49 29.71 3.84
C GLY A 192 -1.66 29.09 2.72
N GLY A 193 -2.25 28.10 2.07
CA GLY A 193 -1.89 27.57 0.75
C GLY A 193 -3.16 26.96 0.17
N GLU A 194 -3.28 26.90 -1.16
CA GLU A 194 -4.48 26.38 -1.85
C GLU A 194 -4.62 24.84 -1.75
N ALA A 195 -4.32 24.28 -0.57
CA ALA A 195 -4.52 22.89 -0.22
C ALA A 195 -5.93 22.74 0.34
N ARG A 196 -6.75 21.93 -0.30
CA ARG A 196 -8.07 21.59 0.24
C ARG A 196 -7.91 20.39 1.19
N SER A 197 -8.26 20.59 2.46
CA SER A 197 -8.16 19.56 3.50
C SER A 197 -9.44 18.74 3.60
N VAL A 198 -9.32 17.42 3.69
CA VAL A 198 -10.41 16.51 4.03
C VAL A 198 -10.05 15.81 5.34
N ASN A 199 -10.90 15.93 6.35
CA ASN A 199 -10.67 15.31 7.66
C ASN A 199 -11.21 13.87 7.68
N CYS A 200 -10.38 12.92 8.08
CA CYS A 200 -10.85 11.62 8.56
C CYS A 200 -11.35 11.80 9.99
N VAL A 201 -12.60 11.39 10.24
CA VAL A 201 -13.10 11.22 11.61
C VAL A 201 -12.73 9.79 12.00
N PRO A 202 -11.95 9.55 13.07
CA PRO A 202 -11.72 8.21 13.58
C PRO A 202 -13.07 7.57 13.93
N SER A 203 -13.20 6.28 13.68
CA SER A 203 -14.32 5.49 14.19
C SER A 203 -14.26 5.51 15.72
N LEU A 204 -14.95 6.45 16.35
CA LEU A 204 -15.13 6.48 17.80
C LEU A 204 -15.89 5.20 18.21
N GLN A 205 -15.29 4.42 19.11
CA GLN A 205 -16.02 3.48 19.96
C GLN A 205 -17.01 4.23 20.85
#